data_AF-A0A661M4P7-F1
#
_entry.id   AF-A0A661M4P7-F1
#
_cell.length_a   1.000
_cell.length_b   1.000
_cell.length_c   1.000
_cell.angle_alpha   90.00
_cell.angle_beta   90.00
_cell.angle_gamma   90.00
#
_symmetry.space_group_name_H-M   'P 1'
#
loop_
_entity.id
_entity.type
_entity.pdbx_description
1 polymer ?
#
loop_
_entity_poly.entity_id
_entity_poly.type
_entity_poly.pdbx_seq_one_letter_code
_entity_poly.pdbx_strand_id
1 'polypeptide(L)'
;MKRIPESLLMKRIFEEGLLSRADLDRVARVLARFHRTAASGAEIEVFGKPEAFRVNTDENFEQVERFVGKTIDEKAFVAIREWTNRFYEGNEALFLQRIREGRIRDCHGDLHMEHICLSDPVSVFDCIEFNDRFRYSDTLADIAFLMMDLEYRGGNDHAASLWECYRDEAHEGEVENLLRFYKVYRAFVRGKVNSFQLDDRQISAPVKDEAARTASRYFRLALEYIEET
;
A
#
# COMPACT_ATOMS: atom_id res chain seq x y z
N MET A 1 1.27 28.05 2.55
CA MET A 1 0.49 26.78 2.52
C MET A 1 -0.79 27.00 3.31
N LYS A 2 -1.98 26.79 2.74
CA LYS A 2 -3.22 26.83 3.53
C LYS A 2 -3.24 25.62 4.46
N ARG A 3 -3.59 25.81 5.73
CA ARG A 3 -3.67 24.72 6.70
C ARG A 3 -4.77 23.74 6.29
N ILE A 4 -4.45 22.45 6.20
CA ILE A 4 -5.42 21.40 5.92
C ILE A 4 -6.32 21.25 7.15
N PRO A 5 -7.65 21.37 7.02
CA PRO A 5 -8.54 21.17 8.15
C PRO A 5 -8.50 19.69 8.58
N GLU A 6 -8.03 19.42 9.80
CA GLU A 6 -7.93 18.04 10.32
C GLU A 6 -9.28 17.31 10.33
N SER A 7 -10.39 18.05 10.45
CA SER A 7 -11.76 17.52 10.37
C SER A 7 -12.13 16.96 9.00
N LEU A 8 -11.35 17.27 7.95
CA LEU A 8 -11.58 16.79 6.60
C LEU A 8 -10.60 15.68 6.18
N LEU A 9 -9.69 15.26 7.06
CA LEU A 9 -8.83 14.13 6.78
C LEU A 9 -9.66 12.85 6.67
N MET A 10 -9.43 12.09 5.61
CA MET A 10 -10.16 10.85 5.31
C MET A 10 -10.08 9.88 6.48
N LYS A 11 -8.90 9.76 7.12
CA LYS A 11 -8.72 8.90 8.30
C LYS A 11 -9.66 9.29 9.45
N ARG A 12 -9.79 10.58 9.74
CA ARG A 12 -10.66 11.05 10.82
C ARG A 12 -12.13 10.80 10.50
N ILE A 13 -12.55 11.09 9.28
CA ILE A 13 -13.92 10.84 8.82
C ILE A 13 -14.25 9.35 8.86
N PHE A 14 -13.29 8.48 8.53
CA PHE A 14 -13.42 7.03 8.68
C PHE A 14 -13.56 6.62 10.16
N GLU A 15 -12.71 7.12 11.04
CA GLU A 15 -12.76 6.82 12.49
C GLU A 15 -14.05 7.32 13.17
N GLU A 16 -14.66 8.39 12.65
CA GLU A 16 -15.97 8.89 13.09
C GLU A 16 -17.16 8.12 12.48
N GLY A 17 -16.91 7.14 11.60
CA GLY A 17 -17.95 6.34 10.93
C GLY A 17 -18.73 7.11 9.86
N LEU A 18 -18.19 8.22 9.37
CA LEU A 18 -18.85 9.14 8.45
C LEU A 18 -18.38 9.00 6.99
N LEU A 19 -17.37 8.16 6.72
CA LEU A 19 -16.86 7.95 5.37
C LEU A 19 -17.90 7.27 4.48
N SER A 20 -18.40 8.02 3.49
CA SER A 20 -19.47 7.56 2.61
C SER A 20 -18.95 6.98 1.29
N ARG A 21 -19.79 6.21 0.58
CA ARG A 21 -19.49 5.75 -0.78
C ARG A 21 -19.28 6.91 -1.76
N ALA A 22 -19.97 8.03 -1.57
CA ALA A 22 -19.78 9.22 -2.39
C ALA A 22 -18.38 9.84 -2.20
N ASP A 23 -17.83 9.78 -0.98
CA ASP A 23 -16.46 10.23 -0.71
C ASP A 23 -15.45 9.31 -1.39
N LEU A 24 -15.63 7.99 -1.27
CA LEU A 24 -14.78 7.00 -1.93
C LEU A 24 -14.78 7.15 -3.45
N ASP A 25 -15.94 7.42 -4.04
CA ASP A 25 -16.08 7.70 -5.47
C ASP A 25 -15.30 8.97 -5.88
N ARG A 26 -15.39 10.05 -5.11
CA ARG A 26 -14.60 11.28 -5.35
C ARG A 26 -13.10 11.01 -5.26
N VAL A 27 -12.65 10.24 -4.27
CA VAL A 27 -11.25 9.83 -4.11
C VAL A 27 -10.79 8.98 -5.30
N ALA A 28 -11.57 7.96 -5.68
CA ALA A 28 -11.28 7.10 -6.82
C ALA A 28 -11.10 7.89 -8.12
N ARG A 29 -12.00 8.85 -8.40
CA ARG A 29 -11.89 9.72 -9.59
C ARG A 29 -10.61 10.57 -9.60
N VAL A 30 -10.23 11.12 -8.44
CA VAL A 30 -9.00 11.92 -8.33
C VAL A 30 -7.77 11.04 -8.54
N LEU A 31 -7.71 9.87 -7.90
CA LEU A 31 -6.59 8.94 -8.02
C LEU A 31 -6.46 8.36 -9.43
N ALA A 32 -7.57 7.89 -10.03
CA ALA A 32 -7.57 7.37 -11.39
C ALA A 32 -7.13 8.43 -12.41
N ARG A 33 -7.55 9.69 -12.22
CA ARG A 33 -7.08 10.82 -13.04
C ARG A 33 -5.59 11.05 -12.84
N PHE A 34 -5.12 11.13 -11.60
CA PHE A 34 -3.71 11.31 -11.26
C PHE A 34 -2.86 10.23 -11.93
N HIS A 35 -3.18 8.96 -11.69
CA HIS A 35 -2.48 7.80 -12.25
C HIS A 35 -2.44 7.82 -13.79
N ARG A 36 -3.54 8.20 -14.45
CA ARG A 36 -3.59 8.30 -15.92
C ARG A 36 -2.68 9.42 -16.47
N THR A 37 -2.53 10.52 -15.75
CA THR A 37 -1.77 11.70 -16.20
C THR A 37 -0.36 11.78 -15.64
N ALA A 38 -0.03 10.96 -14.64
CA ALA A 38 1.28 10.90 -14.01
C ALA A 38 2.36 10.54 -15.04
N ALA A 39 3.58 11.02 -14.76
CA ALA A 39 4.73 10.78 -15.62
C ALA A 39 4.93 9.27 -15.84
N SER A 40 5.39 8.95 -17.05
CA SER A 40 5.72 7.59 -17.49
C SER A 40 6.84 7.68 -18.52
N GLY A 41 7.40 6.54 -18.90
CA GLY A 41 8.52 6.44 -19.83
C GLY A 41 9.49 5.34 -19.42
N ALA A 42 10.46 5.05 -20.28
CA ALA A 42 11.37 3.91 -20.11
C ALA A 42 12.12 3.91 -18.76
N GLU A 43 12.46 5.09 -18.23
CA GLU A 43 13.12 5.25 -16.93
C GLU A 43 12.21 4.91 -15.74
N ILE A 44 10.89 5.07 -15.89
CA ILE A 44 9.88 4.74 -14.87
C ILE A 44 9.44 3.27 -15.02
N GLU A 45 9.21 2.83 -16.26
CA GLU A 45 8.74 1.48 -16.58
C GLU A 45 9.67 0.37 -16.08
N VAL A 46 10.98 0.63 -15.98
CA VAL A 46 11.96 -0.33 -15.45
C VAL A 46 11.63 -0.79 -14.03
N PHE A 47 10.99 0.07 -13.22
CA PHE A 47 10.61 -0.25 -11.83
C PHE A 47 9.40 -1.20 -11.75
N GLY A 48 8.63 -1.33 -12.83
CA GLY A 48 7.55 -2.30 -12.91
C GLY A 48 8.00 -3.71 -13.29
N LYS A 49 9.26 -3.89 -13.68
CA LYS A 49 9.79 -5.22 -14.00
C LYS A 49 9.81 -6.09 -12.76
N PRO A 50 9.44 -7.38 -12.86
CA PRO A 50 9.35 -8.25 -11.69
C PRO A 50 10.68 -8.35 -10.95
N GLU A 51 11.82 -8.38 -11.65
CA GLU A 51 13.14 -8.42 -11.02
C GLU A 51 13.48 -7.13 -10.28
N ALA A 52 13.09 -5.98 -10.83
CA ALA A 52 13.30 -4.68 -10.21
C ALA A 52 12.40 -4.50 -8.98
N PHE A 53 11.13 -4.90 -9.07
CA PHE A 53 10.20 -4.84 -7.95
C PHE A 53 10.58 -5.84 -6.85
N ARG A 54 11.16 -7.00 -7.20
CA ARG A 54 11.64 -8.01 -6.25
C ARG A 54 12.71 -7.49 -5.30
N VAL A 55 13.55 -6.54 -5.73
CA VAL A 55 14.50 -5.87 -4.83
C VAL A 55 13.79 -5.24 -3.62
N ASN A 56 12.60 -4.67 -3.82
CA ASN A 56 11.82 -4.08 -2.73
C ASN A 56 11.36 -5.14 -1.72
N THR A 57 10.84 -6.28 -2.21
CA THR A 57 10.38 -7.36 -1.33
C THR A 57 11.53 -8.04 -0.60
N ASP A 58 12.65 -8.30 -1.29
CA ASP A 58 13.79 -9.00 -0.71
C ASP A 58 14.45 -8.15 0.39
N GLU A 59 14.67 -6.86 0.14
CA GLU A 59 15.16 -5.92 1.16
C GLU A 59 14.19 -5.80 2.34
N ASN A 60 12.88 -5.81 2.09
CA ASN A 60 11.89 -5.79 3.17
C ASN A 60 12.06 -7.01 4.08
N PHE A 61 12.20 -8.21 3.51
CA PHE A 61 12.40 -9.43 4.29
C PHE A 61 13.71 -9.39 5.07
N GLU A 62 14.83 -9.03 4.42
CA GLU A 62 16.15 -8.88 5.06
C GLU A 62 16.09 -7.93 6.27
N GLN A 63 15.46 -6.77 6.09
CA GLN A 63 15.35 -5.77 7.16
C GLN A 63 14.45 -6.21 8.32
N VAL A 64 13.52 -7.15 8.09
CA VAL A 64 12.61 -7.69 9.09
C VAL A 64 13.22 -8.86 9.88
N GLU A 65 14.26 -9.54 9.38
CA GLU A 65 14.83 -10.75 10.02
C GLU A 65 15.17 -10.54 11.50
N ARG A 66 15.74 -9.39 11.86
CA ARG A 66 16.09 -9.03 13.25
C ARG A 66 14.90 -8.77 14.19
N PHE A 67 13.69 -8.69 13.65
CA PHE A 67 12.43 -8.53 14.38
C PHE A 67 11.57 -9.79 14.41
N VAL A 68 12.00 -10.87 13.74
CA VAL A 68 11.39 -12.19 13.89
C VAL A 68 11.48 -12.63 15.35
N GLY A 69 10.36 -13.11 15.89
CA GLY A 69 10.17 -13.40 17.31
C GLY A 69 9.85 -12.18 18.19
N LYS A 70 9.85 -10.95 17.63
CA LYS A 70 9.48 -9.71 18.35
C LYS A 70 8.18 -9.12 17.83
N THR A 71 8.09 -8.90 16.52
CA THR A 71 6.91 -8.29 15.87
C THR A 71 6.23 -9.21 14.88
N ILE A 72 6.89 -10.26 14.41
CA ILE A 72 6.33 -11.31 13.57
C ILE A 72 6.85 -12.66 14.05
N ASP A 73 6.03 -13.70 14.07
CA ASP A 73 6.51 -15.06 14.35
C ASP A 73 7.24 -15.67 13.14
N GLU A 74 8.13 -16.62 13.40
CA GLU A 74 8.96 -17.23 12.36
C GLU A 74 8.12 -17.93 11.27
N LYS A 75 6.99 -18.55 11.65
CA LYS A 75 6.14 -19.27 10.68
C LYS A 75 5.46 -18.30 9.74
N ALA A 76 4.87 -17.21 10.25
CA ALA A 76 4.26 -16.17 9.43
C ALA A 76 5.30 -15.49 8.51
N PHE A 77 6.49 -15.19 9.02
CA PHE A 77 7.57 -14.62 8.21
C PHE A 77 7.96 -15.53 7.03
N VAL A 78 8.18 -16.82 7.30
CA VAL A 78 8.49 -17.80 6.25
C VAL A 78 7.34 -17.95 5.27
N ALA A 79 6.09 -18.06 5.75
CA ALA A 79 4.91 -18.23 4.91
C ALA A 79 4.73 -17.06 3.93
N ILE A 80 4.82 -15.82 4.40
CA ILE A 80 4.70 -14.61 3.57
C ILE A 80 5.84 -14.54 2.56
N ARG A 81 7.08 -14.83 2.98
CA ARG A 81 8.25 -14.84 2.09
C ARG A 81 8.13 -15.88 0.99
N GLU A 82 7.75 -17.11 1.32
CA GLU A 82 7.57 -18.17 0.34
C GLU A 82 6.41 -17.89 -0.62
N TRP A 83 5.28 -17.39 -0.11
CA TRP A 83 4.16 -16.98 -0.94
C TRP A 83 4.57 -15.88 -1.94
N THR A 84 5.33 -14.89 -1.46
CA THR A 84 5.85 -13.79 -2.27
C THR A 84 6.77 -14.30 -3.38
N ASN A 85 7.70 -15.21 -3.05
CA ASN A 85 8.59 -15.83 -4.04
C ASN A 85 7.83 -16.65 -5.09
N ARG A 86 6.88 -17.49 -4.66
CA ARG A 86 6.02 -18.26 -5.57
C ARG A 86 5.18 -17.36 -6.47
N PHE A 87 4.73 -16.21 -5.97
CA PHE A 87 3.98 -15.25 -6.77
C PHE A 87 4.82 -14.76 -7.96
N TYR A 88 6.07 -14.35 -7.74
CA TYR A 88 6.95 -13.94 -8.84
C TYR A 88 7.19 -15.07 -9.85
N GLU A 89 7.47 -16.28 -9.36
CA GLU A 89 7.72 -17.47 -10.22
C GLU A 89 6.52 -17.81 -11.11
N GLY A 90 5.29 -17.64 -10.62
CA GLY A 90 4.07 -17.98 -11.35
C GLY A 90 3.42 -16.85 -12.13
N ASN A 91 3.76 -15.58 -11.87
CA ASN A 91 2.99 -14.42 -12.33
C ASN A 91 3.82 -13.34 -13.05
N GLU A 92 5.02 -13.66 -13.52
CA GLU A 92 5.88 -12.73 -14.29
C GLU A 92 5.11 -12.00 -15.41
N ALA A 93 4.25 -12.76 -16.13
CA ALA A 93 3.43 -12.24 -17.21
C ALA A 93 2.48 -11.10 -16.79
N LEU A 94 1.99 -11.11 -15.54
CA LEU A 94 1.13 -10.04 -15.01
C LEU A 94 1.91 -8.73 -14.92
N PHE A 95 3.11 -8.72 -14.33
CA PHE A 95 3.95 -7.52 -14.25
C PHE A 95 4.29 -6.96 -15.64
N LEU A 96 4.67 -7.83 -16.57
CA LEU A 96 4.98 -7.42 -17.93
C LEU A 96 3.75 -6.87 -18.68
N GLN A 97 2.55 -7.38 -18.38
CA GLN A 97 1.31 -6.84 -18.92
C GLN A 97 1.06 -5.41 -18.42
N ARG A 98 1.28 -5.13 -17.14
CA ARG A 98 1.14 -3.79 -16.57
C ARG A 98 2.07 -2.78 -17.23
N ILE A 99 3.30 -3.18 -17.53
CA ILE A 99 4.24 -2.35 -18.32
C ILE A 99 3.68 -2.07 -19.72
N ARG A 100 3.24 -3.11 -20.45
CA ARG A 100 2.67 -2.95 -21.80
C ARG A 100 1.43 -2.06 -21.84
N GLU A 101 0.63 -2.09 -20.78
CA GLU A 101 -0.57 -1.26 -20.61
C GLU A 101 -0.25 0.18 -20.14
N GLY A 102 1.02 0.51 -19.93
CA GLY A 102 1.44 1.84 -19.47
C GLY A 102 0.97 2.14 -18.04
N ARG A 103 0.91 1.11 -17.18
CA ARG A 103 0.44 1.21 -15.79
C ARG A 103 1.55 1.54 -14.80
N ILE A 104 2.80 1.60 -15.25
CA ILE A 104 3.93 2.01 -14.41
C ILE A 104 4.09 3.53 -14.52
N ARG A 105 3.92 4.19 -13.38
CA ARG A 105 3.77 5.64 -13.28
C ARG A 105 4.56 6.19 -12.12
N ASP A 106 4.77 7.50 -12.17
CA ASP A 106 5.22 8.30 -11.04
C ASP A 106 4.06 8.52 -10.04
N CYS A 107 3.87 7.53 -9.16
CA CYS A 107 2.77 7.42 -8.22
C CYS A 107 3.04 8.18 -6.90
N HIS A 108 2.11 8.07 -5.94
CA HIS A 108 2.28 8.69 -4.62
C HIS A 108 3.38 8.02 -3.79
N GLY A 109 3.44 6.68 -3.85
CA GLY A 109 4.44 5.86 -3.15
C GLY A 109 4.09 5.52 -1.70
N ASP A 110 3.32 6.38 -1.03
CA ASP A 110 2.82 6.21 0.36
C ASP A 110 1.34 6.59 0.52
N LEU A 111 0.47 6.11 -0.38
CA LEU A 111 -0.93 6.50 -0.42
C LEU A 111 -1.77 5.83 0.69
N HIS A 112 -2.05 6.55 1.77
CA HIS A 112 -2.94 6.09 2.85
C HIS A 112 -3.83 7.22 3.38
N MET A 113 -4.84 6.91 4.20
CA MET A 113 -5.90 7.87 4.54
C MET A 113 -5.43 9.16 5.22
N GLU A 114 -4.27 9.17 5.89
CA GLU A 114 -3.69 10.38 6.50
C GLU A 114 -3.26 11.42 5.44
N HIS A 115 -3.05 10.99 4.19
CA HIS A 115 -2.58 11.80 3.08
C HIS A 115 -3.72 12.29 2.17
N ILE A 116 -4.98 12.07 2.57
CA ILE A 116 -6.17 12.40 1.80
C ILE A 116 -7.07 13.34 2.61
N CYS A 117 -7.36 14.50 2.04
CA CYS A 117 -8.31 15.46 2.56
C CYS A 117 -9.55 15.51 1.65
N LEU A 118 -10.73 15.25 2.22
CA LEU A 118 -12.02 15.24 1.53
C LEU A 118 -12.60 16.65 1.30
N SER A 119 -11.72 17.64 1.12
CA SER A 119 -12.05 18.99 0.68
C SER A 119 -12.73 18.99 -0.70
N ASP A 120 -13.19 20.14 -1.16
CA ASP A 120 -13.67 20.30 -2.54
C ASP A 120 -12.76 21.28 -3.31
N PRO A 121 -11.95 20.79 -4.27
CA PRO A 121 -11.77 19.38 -4.66
C PRO A 121 -11.03 18.53 -3.61
N VAL A 122 -11.12 17.20 -3.71
CA VAL A 122 -10.34 16.27 -2.87
C VAL A 122 -8.85 16.53 -3.09
N SER A 123 -8.09 16.61 -2.00
CA SER A 123 -6.65 16.86 -2.04
C SER A 123 -5.88 15.64 -1.54
N VAL A 124 -4.86 15.23 -2.30
CA VAL A 124 -3.89 14.20 -1.93
C VAL A 124 -2.52 14.87 -1.80
N PHE A 125 -1.78 14.61 -0.74
CA PHE A 125 -0.56 15.33 -0.39
C PHE A 125 0.44 14.41 0.33
N ASP A 126 1.68 14.87 0.51
CA ASP A 126 2.77 14.10 1.14
C ASP A 126 3.20 12.86 0.34
N CYS A 127 3.29 13.00 -0.98
CA CYS A 127 3.90 11.99 -1.84
C CYS A 127 5.42 11.91 -1.61
N ILE A 128 6.00 10.75 -1.89
CA ILE A 128 7.45 10.57 -1.81
C ILE A 128 8.10 11.28 -3.00
N GLU A 129 8.86 12.35 -2.75
CA GLU A 129 9.55 13.11 -3.81
C GLU A 129 11.06 12.79 -3.93
N PHE A 130 11.64 12.10 -2.95
CA PHE A 130 13.10 11.96 -2.81
C PHE A 130 13.66 10.61 -3.25
N ASN A 131 12.80 9.62 -3.55
CA ASN A 131 13.23 8.27 -3.92
C ASN A 131 12.37 7.70 -5.03
N ASP A 132 12.93 7.70 -6.23
CA ASP A 132 12.31 7.17 -7.45
C ASP A 132 11.82 5.73 -7.28
N ARG A 133 12.56 4.86 -6.59
CA ARG A 133 12.15 3.45 -6.39
C ARG A 133 10.87 3.29 -5.57
N PHE A 134 10.55 4.27 -4.73
CA PHE A 134 9.35 4.21 -3.89
C PHE A 134 8.12 4.85 -4.55
N ARG A 135 8.32 5.76 -5.52
CA ARG A 135 7.23 6.45 -6.22
C ARG A 135 6.99 5.91 -7.63
N TYR A 136 8.01 5.46 -8.35
CA TYR A 136 7.87 4.80 -9.64
C TYR A 136 7.39 3.37 -9.45
N SER A 137 6.12 3.12 -9.71
CA SER A 137 5.49 1.82 -9.46
C SER A 137 4.23 1.63 -10.31
N ASP A 138 3.65 0.45 -10.23
CA ASP A 138 2.32 0.19 -10.77
C ASP A 138 1.28 1.04 -10.04
N THR A 139 0.36 1.66 -10.77
CA THR A 139 -0.79 2.38 -10.21
C THR A 139 -1.65 1.49 -9.30
N LEU A 140 -1.67 0.19 -9.57
CA LEU A 140 -2.34 -0.81 -8.74
C LEU A 140 -1.66 -0.97 -7.38
N ALA A 141 -0.32 -0.84 -7.32
CA ALA A 141 0.44 -0.89 -6.07
C ALA A 141 0.22 0.35 -5.20
N ASP A 142 -0.13 1.48 -5.80
CA ASP A 142 -0.46 2.72 -5.09
C ASP A 142 -1.87 2.64 -4.48
N ILE A 143 -2.89 2.27 -5.28
CA ILE A 143 -4.26 2.11 -4.75
C ILE A 143 -4.37 0.95 -3.73
N ALA A 144 -3.61 -0.13 -3.92
CA ALA A 144 -3.53 -1.24 -2.96
C ALA A 144 -3.11 -0.77 -1.57
N PHE A 145 -2.31 0.29 -1.48
CA PHE A 145 -1.88 0.84 -0.21
C PHE A 145 -3.07 1.45 0.56
N LEU A 146 -3.88 2.27 -0.11
CA LEU A 146 -5.06 2.88 0.51
C LEU A 146 -6.10 1.82 0.90
N MET A 147 -6.31 0.83 0.04
CA MET A 147 -7.19 -0.31 0.35
C MET A 147 -6.72 -1.06 1.59
N MET A 148 -5.42 -1.37 1.66
CA MET A 148 -4.82 -2.08 2.81
C MET A 148 -4.93 -1.26 4.10
N ASP A 149 -4.78 0.08 4.05
CA ASP A 149 -4.95 0.93 5.24
C ASP A 149 -6.42 0.97 5.73
N LEU A 150 -7.40 0.92 4.83
CA LEU A 150 -8.81 0.75 5.18
C LEU A 150 -9.05 -0.61 5.86
N GLU A 151 -8.57 -1.69 5.25
CA GLU A 151 -8.73 -3.08 5.74
C GLU A 151 -8.04 -3.28 7.10
N TYR A 152 -6.85 -2.71 7.30
CA TYR A 152 -6.13 -2.71 8.58
C TYR A 152 -6.94 -2.11 9.74
N ARG A 153 -7.90 -1.25 9.43
CA ARG A 153 -8.78 -0.56 10.38
C ARG A 153 -10.20 -1.12 10.41
N GLY A 154 -10.43 -2.27 9.76
CA GLY A 154 -11.73 -2.94 9.69
C GLY A 154 -12.66 -2.41 8.61
N GLY A 155 -12.19 -1.56 7.71
CA GLY A 155 -12.95 -0.95 6.62
C GLY A 155 -13.06 -1.81 5.37
N ASN A 156 -13.34 -3.10 5.49
CA ASN A 156 -13.40 -4.03 4.34
C ASN A 156 -14.44 -3.59 3.29
N ASP A 157 -15.64 -3.18 3.73
CA ASP A 157 -16.68 -2.68 2.84
C ASP A 157 -16.28 -1.37 2.14
N HIS A 158 -15.54 -0.50 2.84
CA HIS A 158 -14.98 0.72 2.27
C HIS A 158 -13.89 0.43 1.25
N ALA A 159 -13.01 -0.52 1.52
CA ALA A 159 -11.96 -0.94 0.59
C ALA A 159 -12.56 -1.57 -0.68
N ALA A 160 -13.58 -2.42 -0.53
CA ALA A 160 -14.32 -2.98 -1.66
C ALA A 160 -15.02 -1.89 -2.48
N SER A 161 -15.73 -0.96 -1.81
CA SER A 161 -16.39 0.17 -2.48
C SER A 161 -15.39 1.09 -3.19
N LEU A 162 -14.23 1.35 -2.60
CA LEU A 162 -13.15 2.13 -3.21
C LEU A 162 -12.63 1.42 -4.47
N TRP A 163 -12.42 0.11 -4.39
CA TRP A 163 -11.95 -0.69 -5.53
C TRP A 163 -12.94 -0.68 -6.68
N GLU A 164 -14.24 -0.87 -6.41
CA GLU A 164 -15.28 -0.77 -7.44
C GLU A 164 -15.20 0.57 -8.18
N CYS A 165 -15.18 1.68 -7.44
CA CYS A 165 -15.13 3.02 -8.03
C CYS A 165 -13.83 3.24 -8.80
N TYR A 166 -12.69 2.83 -8.24
CA TYR A 166 -11.38 3.02 -8.86
C TYR A 166 -11.20 2.15 -10.11
N ARG A 167 -11.60 0.88 -10.06
CA ARG A 167 -11.49 -0.06 -11.18
C ARG A 167 -12.24 0.48 -12.40
N ASP A 168 -13.45 0.98 -12.20
CA ASP A 168 -14.28 1.52 -13.28
C ASP A 168 -13.66 2.82 -13.87
N GLU A 169 -13.21 3.74 -13.01
CA GLU A 169 -12.60 5.03 -13.41
C GLU A 169 -11.21 4.90 -14.05
N ALA A 170 -10.42 3.91 -13.61
CA ALA A 170 -9.10 3.62 -14.14
C ALA A 170 -9.13 2.59 -15.28
N HIS A 171 -10.31 2.07 -15.62
CA HIS A 171 -10.51 1.00 -16.61
C HIS A 171 -9.57 -0.19 -16.36
N GLU A 172 -9.53 -0.66 -15.12
CA GLU A 172 -8.74 -1.82 -14.74
C GLU A 172 -9.46 -3.11 -15.14
N GLY A 173 -8.69 -4.06 -15.67
CA GLY A 173 -9.18 -5.39 -16.06
C GLY A 173 -9.18 -6.38 -14.89
N GLU A 174 -9.04 -7.66 -15.21
CA GLU A 174 -8.84 -8.73 -14.22
C GLU A 174 -7.42 -8.64 -13.64
N VAL A 175 -7.32 -8.08 -12.42
CA VAL A 175 -6.04 -7.80 -11.75
C VAL A 175 -6.03 -8.26 -10.29
N GLU A 176 -7.02 -9.03 -9.87
CA GLU A 176 -7.28 -9.43 -8.47
C GLU A 176 -6.06 -10.12 -7.84
N ASN A 177 -5.40 -11.01 -8.57
CA ASN A 177 -4.19 -11.70 -8.10
C ASN A 177 -3.04 -10.72 -7.83
N LEU A 178 -2.84 -9.75 -8.73
CA LEU A 178 -1.77 -8.75 -8.58
C LEU A 178 -2.11 -7.69 -7.54
N LEU A 179 -3.39 -7.31 -7.42
CA LEU A 179 -3.88 -6.43 -6.37
C LEU A 179 -3.64 -7.05 -4.99
N ARG A 180 -3.96 -8.34 -4.81
CA ARG A 180 -3.67 -9.08 -3.58
C ARG A 180 -2.18 -9.10 -3.26
N PHE A 181 -1.34 -9.35 -4.27
CA PHE A 181 0.12 -9.27 -4.12
C PHE A 181 0.59 -7.90 -3.63
N TYR A 182 0.08 -6.82 -4.21
CA TYR A 182 0.45 -5.48 -3.76
C TYR A 182 -0.08 -5.16 -2.35
N LYS A 183 -1.25 -5.66 -1.96
CA LYS A 183 -1.75 -5.53 -0.59
C LYS A 183 -0.86 -6.25 0.43
N VAL A 184 -0.42 -7.48 0.14
CA VAL A 184 0.57 -8.22 0.95
C VAL A 184 1.84 -7.41 1.10
N TYR A 185 2.38 -6.91 -0.02
CA TYR A 185 3.57 -6.07 -0.03
C TYR A 185 3.41 -4.83 0.85
N ARG A 186 2.31 -4.07 0.73
CA ARG A 186 2.08 -2.84 1.48
C ARG A 186 1.84 -3.11 2.97
N ALA A 187 1.11 -4.15 3.31
CA ALA A 187 0.95 -4.58 4.70
C ALA A 187 2.32 -4.94 5.32
N PHE A 188 3.16 -5.69 4.60
CA PHE A 188 4.50 -6.03 5.05
C PHE A 188 5.40 -4.79 5.23
N VAL A 189 5.33 -3.81 4.32
CA VAL A 189 6.04 -2.52 4.44
C VAL A 189 5.63 -1.80 5.73
N ARG A 190 4.33 -1.71 6.04
CA ARG A 190 3.88 -1.06 7.29
C ARG A 190 4.29 -1.83 8.53
N GLY A 191 4.25 -3.16 8.50
CA GLY A 191 4.78 -4.01 9.56
C GLY A 191 6.28 -3.74 9.81
N LYS A 192 7.07 -3.68 8.74
CA LYS A 192 8.50 -3.35 8.80
C LYS A 192 8.77 -1.97 9.38
N VAL A 193 8.12 -0.92 8.87
CA VAL A 193 8.33 0.46 9.30
C VAL A 193 8.01 0.63 10.79
N ASN A 194 6.91 0.02 11.27
CA ASN A 194 6.59 0.04 12.70
C ASN A 194 7.60 -0.77 13.54
N SER A 195 8.15 -1.87 13.00
CA SER A 195 9.18 -2.65 13.68
C SER A 195 10.48 -1.86 13.90
N PHE A 196 10.86 -0.96 12.99
CA PHE A 196 12.07 -0.13 13.15
C PHE A 196 12.04 0.78 14.38
N GLN A 197 10.86 1.15 14.87
CA GLN A 197 10.75 1.97 16.08
C GLN A 197 11.34 1.26 17.31
N LEU A 198 11.34 -0.07 17.35
CA LEU A 198 11.87 -0.84 18.50
C LEU A 198 13.37 -0.58 18.71
N ASP A 199 14.11 -0.24 17.66
CA ASP A 199 15.54 0.06 17.72
C ASP A 199 15.83 1.50 18.17
N ASP A 200 14.84 2.39 18.11
CA ASP A 200 15.01 3.78 18.51
C ASP A 200 15.22 3.86 20.03
N ARG A 201 16.40 4.33 20.44
CA ARG A 201 16.77 4.49 21.85
C ARG A 201 16.08 5.68 22.52
N GLN A 202 15.50 6.59 21.75
CA GLN A 202 14.87 7.82 22.23
C GLN A 202 13.40 7.63 22.61
N ILE A 203 12.75 6.56 22.16
CA ILE A 203 11.35 6.28 22.51
C ILE A 203 11.23 5.40 23.75
N SER A 204 10.19 5.65 24.54
CA SER A 204 9.94 4.95 25.80
C SER A 204 9.44 3.51 25.56
N ALA A 205 9.59 2.65 26.57
CA ALA A 205 9.13 1.26 26.48
C ALA A 205 7.64 1.11 26.11
N PRO A 206 6.70 1.91 26.67
CA PRO A 206 5.30 1.85 26.26
C PRO A 206 5.06 2.17 24.78
N VAL A 207 5.84 3.09 24.20
CA VAL A 207 5.76 3.43 22.78
C VAL A 207 6.30 2.28 21.92
N LYS A 208 7.39 1.63 22.35
CA LYS A 208 7.92 0.42 21.69
C LYS A 208 6.92 -0.72 21.69
N ASP A 209 6.22 -0.93 22.81
CA ASP A 209 5.22 -1.99 22.93
C ASP A 209 4.03 -1.74 21.99
N GLU A 210 3.60 -0.48 21.83
CA GLU A 210 2.55 -0.11 20.88
C GLU A 210 3.00 -0.25 19.43
N ALA A 211 4.23 0.16 19.12
CA ALA A 211 4.81 -0.04 17.80
C ALA A 211 4.93 -1.53 17.45
N ALA A 212 5.31 -2.38 18.42
CA ALA A 212 5.36 -3.82 18.24
C ALA A 212 3.98 -4.41 17.97
N ARG A 213 2.95 -4.03 18.75
CA ARG A 213 1.56 -4.46 18.51
C ARG A 213 1.05 -4.03 17.14
N THR A 214 1.33 -2.79 16.76
CA THR A 214 0.95 -2.23 15.44
C THR A 214 1.63 -3.00 14.32
N ALA A 215 2.93 -3.25 14.43
CA ALA A 215 3.68 -4.05 13.46
C ALA A 215 3.10 -5.47 13.32
N SER A 216 2.85 -6.16 14.44
CA SER A 216 2.26 -7.51 14.45
C SER A 216 0.90 -7.56 13.77
N ARG A 217 0.06 -6.53 13.93
CA ARG A 217 -1.24 -6.48 13.25
C ARG A 217 -1.09 -6.35 11.74
N TYR A 218 -0.14 -5.55 11.25
CA TYR A 218 0.12 -5.44 9.80
C TYR A 218 0.65 -6.74 9.21
N PHE A 219 1.54 -7.44 9.92
CA PHE A 219 2.01 -8.75 9.47
C PHE A 219 0.91 -9.80 9.50
N ARG A 220 0.00 -9.75 10.48
CA ARG A 220 -1.20 -10.60 10.47
C ARG A 220 -2.10 -10.31 9.28
N LEU A 221 -2.33 -9.04 8.96
CA LEU A 221 -3.11 -8.67 7.77
C LEU A 221 -2.46 -9.19 6.47
N ALA A 222 -1.13 -9.11 6.37
CA ALA A 222 -0.40 -9.72 5.25
C ALA A 222 -0.57 -11.25 5.18
N LEU A 223 -0.64 -11.92 6.35
CA LEU A 223 -0.90 -13.36 6.44
C LEU A 223 -2.34 -13.70 6.02
N GLU A 224 -3.33 -12.93 6.46
CA GLU A 224 -4.74 -13.10 6.10
C GLU A 224 -4.93 -13.05 4.57
N TYR A 225 -4.29 -12.09 3.88
CA TYR A 225 -4.35 -12.01 2.42
C TYR A 225 -3.78 -13.23 1.68
N ILE A 226 -2.82 -13.95 2.26
CA ILE A 226 -2.23 -15.14 1.60
C ILE A 226 -2.99 -16.43 1.95
N GLU A 227 -3.83 -16.40 2.99
CA GLU A 227 -4.66 -17.53 3.42
C GLU A 227 -6.04 -17.53 2.75
N GLU A 228 -6.58 -16.36 2.40
CA GLU A 228 -7.79 -16.22 1.59
C GLU A 228 -7.57 -16.80 0.18
N THR A 229 -7.99 -18.06 -0.01
CA THR A 229 -7.97 -18.80 -1.27
C THR A 229 -9.33 -19.42 -1.55
#